data_AF-A0A542B2T0-F1
#
_entry.id   AF-A0A542B2T0-F1
#
_cell.length_a   1.000
_cell.length_b   1.000
_cell.length_c   1.000
_cell.angle_alpha   90.00
_cell.angle_beta   90.00
_cell.angle_gamma   90.00
#
_symmetry.space_group_name_H-M   'P 1'
#
loop_
_entity.id
_entity.type
_entity.pdbx_description
1 polymer ?
#
loop_
_entity_poly.entity_id
_entity_poly.type
_entity_poly.pdbx_seq_one_letter_code
_entity_poly.pdbx_strand_id
1 'polypeptide(L)'
;MAEKMTIPSYVRKKEGAGFEGEVRSIYASRKGVHMAVVEIIDGPFAGMQHIYRLDQLEAASPSPWFEAGRRALDEASHDRREGLATDQVGA
;
A
#
# COMPACT_ATOMS: atom_id res chain seq x y z
N MET A 1 -9.07 27.89 -7.11
CA MET A 1 -9.80 26.66 -6.78
C MET A 1 -8.87 25.50 -7.08
N ALA A 2 -8.31 24.82 -6.07
CA ALA A 2 -7.55 23.59 -6.31
C ALA A 2 -8.57 22.45 -6.40
N GLU A 3 -8.67 21.79 -7.56
CA GLU A 3 -9.41 20.53 -7.66
C GLU A 3 -8.84 19.56 -6.62
N LYS A 4 -9.69 19.12 -5.69
CA LYS A 4 -9.35 17.98 -4.84
C LYS A 4 -9.29 16.76 -5.74
N MET A 5 -8.07 16.43 -6.18
CA MET A 5 -7.80 15.16 -6.81
C MET A 5 -8.04 14.07 -5.76
N THR A 6 -9.19 13.40 -5.83
CA THR A 6 -9.49 12.25 -4.98
C THR A 6 -8.55 11.13 -5.40
N ILE A 7 -7.46 10.97 -4.66
CA ILE A 7 -6.53 9.86 -4.86
C ILE A 7 -7.27 8.59 -4.43
N PRO A 8 -7.50 7.62 -5.33
CA PRO A 8 -8.07 6.35 -4.91
C PRO A 8 -7.11 5.71 -3.91
N SER A 9 -7.60 5.48 -2.70
CA SER A 9 -6.81 4.82 -1.65
C SER A 9 -6.41 3.40 -2.07
N TYR A 10 -7.19 2.77 -2.96
CA TYR A 10 -7.01 1.38 -3.36
C TYR A 10 -6.75 1.26 -4.85
N VAL A 11 -5.73 0.48 -5.19
CA VAL A 11 -5.25 0.32 -6.55
C VAL A 11 -4.89 -1.12 -6.85
N ARG A 12 -5.01 -1.47 -8.12
CA ARG A 12 -4.43 -2.70 -8.67
C ARG A 12 -3.56 -2.39 -9.88
N LYS A 13 -2.64 -3.29 -10.20
CA LYS A 13 -1.79 -3.17 -11.39
C LYS A 13 -2.61 -3.47 -12.65
N LYS A 14 -2.54 -2.58 -13.65
CA LYS A 14 -3.25 -2.77 -14.94
C LYS A 14 -2.75 -3.99 -15.72
N GLU A 15 -1.45 -4.27 -15.70
CA GLU A 15 -0.82 -5.30 -16.53
C GLU A 15 0.29 -6.08 -15.79
N GLY A 16 0.42 -7.37 -16.12
CA GLY A 16 1.43 -8.29 -15.58
C GLY A 16 0.96 -9.06 -14.35
N ALA A 17 1.90 -9.52 -13.51
CA ALA A 17 1.58 -10.16 -12.24
C ALA A 17 0.74 -9.18 -11.39
N GLY A 18 -0.52 -9.57 -11.16
CA GLY A 18 -1.51 -8.75 -10.46
C GLY A 18 -1.16 -8.60 -8.99
N PHE A 19 -1.39 -7.42 -8.46
CA PHE A 19 -1.41 -7.15 -7.03
C PHE A 19 -2.57 -6.20 -6.74
N GLU A 20 -3.09 -6.26 -5.52
CA GLU A 20 -3.98 -5.25 -4.95
C GLU A 20 -3.28 -4.57 -3.77
N GLY A 21 -3.42 -3.25 -3.64
CA GLY A 21 -2.71 -2.51 -2.60
C GLY A 21 -3.31 -1.15 -2.29
N GLU A 22 -2.78 -0.53 -1.23
CA GLU A 22 -3.21 0.78 -0.75
C GLU A 22 -2.15 1.85 -1.06
N VAL A 23 -2.58 2.97 -1.64
CA VAL A 23 -1.72 4.12 -1.90
C VAL A 23 -1.44 4.86 -0.60
N ARG A 24 -0.17 4.86 -0.18
CA ARG A 24 0.28 5.53 1.04
C ARG A 24 0.73 6.96 0.79
N SER A 25 1.34 7.22 -0.36
CA SER A 25 1.76 8.56 -0.75
C SER A 25 1.90 8.67 -2.26
N ILE A 26 1.81 9.91 -2.77
CA ILE A 26 2.05 10.24 -4.17
C ILE A 26 3.05 11.38 -4.24
N TYR A 27 3.98 11.28 -5.18
CA TYR A 27 4.90 12.37 -5.47
C TYR A 27 5.11 12.52 -6.98
N ALA A 28 5.33 13.75 -7.42
CA ALA A 28 5.69 14.06 -8.80
C ALA A 28 7.22 14.09 -8.94
N SER A 29 7.74 13.40 -9.95
CA SER A 29 9.13 13.56 -10.35
C SER A 29 9.35 14.88 -11.12
N ARG A 30 10.61 15.34 -11.22
CA ARG A 30 10.99 16.53 -12.01
C ARG A 30 10.62 16.45 -13.49
N LYS A 31 10.30 15.26 -14.02
CA LYS A 31 9.91 15.01 -15.41
C LYS A 31 8.38 14.97 -15.61
N GLY A 32 7.59 15.32 -14.59
CA GLY A 32 6.12 15.28 -14.67
C GLY A 32 5.52 13.87 -14.52
N VAL A 33 6.32 12.86 -14.18
CA VAL A 33 5.83 11.51 -13.90
C VAL A 33 5.34 11.43 -12.47
N HIS A 34 4.10 11.02 -12.27
CA HIS A 34 3.50 10.78 -10.96
C HIS A 34 3.79 9.35 -10.50
N MET A 35 4.35 9.24 -9.29
CA MET A 35 4.68 7.97 -8.65
C MET A 35 3.80 7.80 -7.42
N ALA A 36 3.38 6.56 -7.15
CA ALA A 36 2.66 6.17 -5.95
C ALA A 36 3.50 5.18 -5.15
N VAL A 37 3.60 5.40 -3.85
CA VAL A 37 4.05 4.37 -2.90
C VAL A 37 2.84 3.55 -2.53
N VAL A 38 2.87 2.27 -2.85
CA VAL A 38 1.76 1.33 -2.64
C VAL A 38 2.20 0.25 -1.67
N GLU A 39 1.45 0.07 -0.58
CA GLU A 39 1.56 -1.09 0.29
C GLU A 39 0.75 -2.23 -0.32
N ILE A 40 1.42 -3.32 -0.67
CA ILE A 40 0.80 -4.47 -1.33
C ILE A 40 0.04 -5.26 -0.27
N ILE A 41 -1.25 -5.43 -0.49
CA ILE A 41 -2.17 -6.12 0.42
C ILE A 41 -2.41 -7.55 -0.05
N ASP A 42 -2.51 -7.75 -1.37
CA ASP A 42 -2.66 -9.07 -1.98
C ASP A 42 -1.72 -9.26 -3.18
N GLY A 43 -1.20 -10.49 -3.33
CA GLY A 43 -0.23 -10.89 -4.35
C GLY A 43 1.14 -11.33 -3.80
N PRO A 44 2.12 -11.58 -4.68
CA PRO A 44 3.41 -12.22 -4.34
C PRO A 44 4.34 -11.41 -3.43
N PHE A 45 3.97 -10.18 -3.08
CA PHE A 45 4.77 -9.26 -2.26
C PHE A 45 3.93 -8.62 -1.13
N ALA A 46 2.90 -9.31 -0.66
CA ALA A 46 2.04 -8.81 0.42
C ALA A 46 2.86 -8.35 1.65
N GLY A 47 2.51 -7.18 2.18
CA GLY A 47 3.20 -6.52 3.29
C GLY A 47 4.44 -5.71 2.90
N MET A 48 4.80 -5.67 1.62
CA MET A 48 5.88 -4.81 1.13
C MET A 48 5.33 -3.50 0.54
N GLN A 49 6.11 -2.43 0.70
CA GLN A 49 5.87 -1.17 -0.01
C GLN A 49 6.68 -1.12 -1.30
N HIS A 50 6.01 -0.80 -2.39
CA HIS A 50 6.61 -0.66 -3.70
C HIS A 50 6.19 0.62 -4.39
N ILE A 51 7.10 1.13 -5.23
CA ILE A 51 6.92 2.37 -5.96
C ILE A 51 6.47 2.02 -7.37
N TYR A 52 5.29 2.49 -7.76
CA TYR A 52 4.73 2.30 -9.09
C TYR A 52 4.44 3.64 -9.75
N ARG A 53 4.48 3.68 -11.08
CA ARG A 53 3.98 4.85 -11.80
C ARG A 53 2.46 4.85 -11.75
N LEU A 54 1.86 6.02 -11.58
CA LEU A 54 0.40 6.13 -11.42
C LEU A 54 -0.37 5.70 -12.67
N ASP A 55 0.24 5.79 -13.86
CA ASP A 55 -0.34 5.33 -15.13
C ASP A 55 -0.46 3.81 -15.23
N GLN A 56 0.34 3.06 -14.46
CA GLN A 56 0.32 1.59 -14.37
C GLN A 56 -0.74 1.07 -13.39
N LEU A 57 -1.36 1.96 -12.62
CA LEU A 57 -2.33 1.63 -11.59
C LEU A 57 -3.73 2.02 -12.06
N GLU A 58 -4.71 1.25 -11.63
CA GLU A 58 -6.12 1.62 -11.74
C GLU A 58 -6.81 1.53 -10.39
N ALA A 59 -7.82 2.37 -10.19
CA ALA A 59 -8.62 2.34 -8.98
C ALA A 59 -9.30 0.98 -8.83
N ALA A 60 -9.18 0.39 -7.66
CA ALA A 60 -9.83 -0.86 -7.31
C ALA A 60 -10.87 -0.62 -6.21
N SER A 61 -11.89 -1.48 -6.16
CA SER A 61 -12.75 -1.61 -4.98
C SER A 61 -12.16 -2.66 -4.04
N PRO A 62 -12.21 -2.47 -2.71
CA PRO A 62 -11.74 -3.46 -1.76
C PRO A 62 -12.49 -4.78 -1.95
N SER A 63 -11.75 -5.85 -2.25
CA SER A 63 -12.27 -7.22 -2.36
C SER A 63 -12.32 -7.88 -0.96
N PRO A 64 -13.08 -8.98 -0.77
CA PRO A 64 -13.06 -9.72 0.50
C PRO A 64 -11.65 -10.25 0.86
N TRP A 65 -10.85 -10.64 -0.14
CA TRP A 65 -9.47 -11.08 0.05
C TRP A 65 -8.55 -9.92 0.46
N PHE A 66 -8.80 -8.74 -0.08
CA PHE A 66 -8.12 -7.51 0.32
C PHE A 66 -8.38 -7.17 1.79
N GLU A 67 -9.62 -7.24 2.28
CA GLU A 67 -9.92 -6.96 3.68
C GLU A 67 -9.22 -7.93 4.63
N ALA A 68 -9.17 -9.21 4.25
CA ALA A 68 -8.44 -10.23 4.99
C ALA A 68 -6.93 -9.97 5.00
N GLY A 69 -6.34 -9.64 3.84
CA GLY A 69 -4.92 -9.28 3.72
C GLY A 69 -4.56 -8.04 4.54
N ARG A 70 -5.40 -6.99 4.47
CA ARG A 70 -5.21 -5.75 5.24
C ARG A 70 -5.24 -6.02 6.73
N ARG A 71 -6.21 -6.79 7.21
CA ARG A 71 -6.30 -7.19 8.62
C ARG A 71 -5.04 -7.95 9.07
N ALA A 72 -4.54 -8.87 8.25
CA ALA A 72 -3.33 -9.61 8.56
C ALA A 72 -2.09 -8.70 8.63
N LEU A 73 -2.00 -7.66 7.79
CA LEU A 73 -0.91 -6.68 7.85
C LEU A 73 -1.01 -5.76 9.07
N ASP A 74 -2.22 -5.36 9.45
CA ASP A 74 -2.46 -4.58 10.66
C ASP A 74 -2.08 -5.38 11.93
N GLU A 75 -2.47 -6.66 11.99
CA GLU A 75 -2.10 -7.60 13.06
C GLU A 75 -0.57 -7.80 13.12
N ALA A 76 0.09 -8.07 11.99
CA ALA A 76 1.55 -8.23 11.94
C ALA A 76 2.31 -6.94 12.33
N SER A 77 1.75 -5.76 12.02
CA SER A 77 2.32 -4.48 12.41
C SER A 77 2.15 -4.21 13.91
N HIS A 78 1.06 -4.71 14.50
CA HIS A 78 0.82 -4.66 15.94
C HIS A 78 1.80 -5.56 16.70
N ASP A 79 1.95 -6.83 16.28
CA ASP A 79 2.88 -7.79 16.89
C ASP A 79 4.33 -7.29 16.86
N ARG A 80 4.76 -6.63 15.76
CA ARG A 80 6.10 -6.03 15.69
C ARG A 80 6.28 -4.91 16.72
N ARG A 81 5.25 -4.10 17.00
CA ARG A 81 5.33 -3.04 18.01
C ARG A 81 5.37 -3.60 19.42
N GLU A 82 4.58 -4.63 19.70
CA GLU A 82 4.57 -5.27 21.02
C GLU A 82 5.85 -6.07 21.30
N GLY A 83 6.40 -6.76 20.30
CA GLY A 83 7.70 -7.44 20.41
C GLY A 83 8.85 -6.47 20.71
N LEU A 84 8.90 -5.32 20.03
CA LEU A 84 9.89 -4.27 20.30
C LEU A 84 9.69 -3.57 21.65
N ALA A 85 8.45 -3.47 22.13
CA ALA A 85 8.16 -2.92 23.46
C ALA A 85 8.62 -3.88 24.57
N THR A 86 8.57 -5.20 24.33
CA THR A 86 8.93 -6.21 25.33
C THR A 86 10.46 -6.36 25.50
N ASP A 87 11.24 -6.14 24.44
CA ASP A 87 12.71 -6.16 24.50
C ASP A 87 13.33 -4.94 25.23
N GLN A 88 12.57 -3.86 25.49
CA GLN A 88 13.07 -2.70 26.24
C GLN A 88 12.81 -2.74 27.75
N VAL A 89 12.09 -3.75 28.27
CA VAL A 89 11.73 -3.84 29.70
C VAL A 89 12.60 -4.83 30.48
N GLY A 90 13.63 -5.40 29.87
CA GLY A 90 14.49 -6.41 30.49
C GLY A 90 15.96 -6.34 30.07
N ALA A 91 16.67 -5.31 30.51
CA ALA A 91 18.13 -5.34 30.69
C ALA A 91 18.56 -4.32 31.75
#